data_AF-A0A4R5CIY3-F1
#
_entry.id   AF-A0A4R5CIY3-F1
#
_cell.length_a   1.000
_cell.length_b   1.000
_cell.length_c   1.000
_cell.angle_alpha   90.00
_cell.angle_beta   90.00
_cell.angle_gamma   90.00
#
_symmetry.space_group_name_H-M   'P 1'
#
loop_
_entity.id
_entity.type
_entity.pdbx_description
1 polymer ?
#
loop_
_entity_poly.entity_id
_entity_poly.type
_entity_poly.pdbx_seq_one_letter_code
_entity_poly.pdbx_strand_id
1 'polypeptide(L)'
;MNNQSKYTEELLRFLENEENYPEMIEWIEDLPELDQPDVFREMEAIFKERHLKTGEQDWLDKANLIASGIDDFEEEILDNKLDKALFMMQFDNIEINPEQAPLFLIEARKVIIKVILSNPEDIKEMWKLAKKIIKLEKEAGIYDPANWIEIL
;
A
#
# COMPACT_ATOMS: atom_id res chain seq x y z
N MET A 1 -0.71 21.42 25.93
CA MET A 1 -0.76 19.96 26.14
C MET A 1 0.00 19.36 24.97
N ASN A 2 1.19 18.81 25.20
CA ASN A 2 1.97 18.14 24.16
C ASN A 2 1.24 16.84 23.82
N ASN A 3 0.52 16.81 22.69
CA ASN A 3 0.19 15.54 22.06
C ASN A 3 1.53 14.94 21.64
N GLN A 4 1.99 13.95 22.38
CA GLN A 4 3.15 13.16 22.02
C GLN A 4 2.76 12.47 20.70
N SER A 5 3.36 12.92 19.60
CA SER A 5 2.99 12.45 18.27
C SER A 5 3.39 10.98 18.11
N LYS A 6 2.65 10.23 17.27
CA LYS A 6 2.73 8.77 17.18
C LYS A 6 4.11 8.29 16.73
N TYR A 7 4.86 9.11 15.98
CA TYR A 7 6.12 8.73 15.32
C TYR A 7 7.32 9.60 15.71
N THR A 8 7.10 10.70 16.42
CA THR A 8 8.10 11.75 16.62
C THR A 8 9.34 11.28 17.37
N GLU A 9 9.20 10.40 18.37
CA GLU A 9 10.37 9.90 19.13
C GLU A 9 11.32 9.08 18.24
N GLU A 10 10.76 8.21 17.41
CA GLU A 10 11.52 7.39 16.47
C GLU A 10 12.12 8.22 15.34
N LEU A 11 11.38 9.17 14.78
CA LEU A 11 11.91 10.13 13.82
C LEU A 11 13.09 10.92 14.42
N LEU A 12 12.98 11.39 15.66
CA LEU A 12 14.09 12.09 16.31
C LEU A 12 15.32 11.21 16.46
N ARG A 13 15.16 9.93 16.83
CA ARG A 13 16.25 8.94 16.92
C ARG A 13 16.96 8.77 15.58
N PHE A 14 16.21 8.62 14.48
CA PHE A 14 16.78 8.52 13.15
C PHE A 14 17.50 9.81 12.73
N LEU A 15 16.89 10.97 12.99
CA LEU A 15 17.41 12.29 12.62
C LEU A 15 18.56 12.81 13.49
N GLU A 16 19.08 12.01 14.43
CA GLU A 16 20.31 12.31 15.18
C GLU A 16 21.57 12.09 14.34
N ASN A 17 21.56 11.14 13.40
CA ASN A 17 22.70 10.81 12.55
C ASN A 17 22.23 10.47 11.13
N GLU A 18 22.83 11.10 10.12
CA GLU A 18 22.49 10.84 8.72
C GLU A 18 22.76 9.39 8.28
N GLU A 19 23.66 8.68 8.97
CA GLU A 19 23.89 7.24 8.74
C GLU A 19 22.65 6.39 9.03
N ASN A 20 21.69 6.91 9.81
CA ASN A 20 20.45 6.22 10.13
C ASN A 20 19.35 6.44 9.07
N TYR A 21 19.56 7.31 8.08
CA TYR A 21 18.54 7.61 7.07
C TYR A 21 18.10 6.39 6.25
N PRO A 22 18.98 5.46 5.82
CA PRO A 22 18.54 4.25 5.16
C PRO A 22 17.58 3.41 6.04
N GLU A 23 17.92 3.21 7.31
CA GLU A 23 17.08 2.48 8.27
C GLU A 23 15.74 3.21 8.52
N MET A 24 15.75 4.54 8.51
CA MET A 24 14.54 5.34 8.62
C MET A 24 13.58 5.12 7.44
N ILE A 25 14.11 5.09 6.21
CA ILE A 25 13.30 4.87 5.01
C ILE A 25 12.70 3.46 5.03
N GLU A 26 13.51 2.43 5.32
CA GLU A 26 13.01 1.04 5.47
C GLU A 26 11.92 0.97 6.54
N TRP A 27 12.10 1.63 7.68
CA TRP A 27 11.09 1.68 8.73
C TRP A 27 9.80 2.38 8.29
N ILE A 28 9.87 3.45 7.49
CA ILE A 28 8.68 4.12 6.94
C ILE A 28 7.94 3.19 5.98
N GLU A 29 8.67 2.50 5.11
CA GLU A 29 8.11 1.55 4.13
C GLU A 29 7.39 0.37 4.82
N ASP A 30 7.91 -0.10 5.96
CA ASP A 30 7.29 -1.18 6.76
C ASP A 30 6.00 -0.77 7.48
N LEU A 31 5.68 0.54 7.57
CA LEU A 31 4.44 1.01 8.19
C LEU A 31 3.24 0.77 7.26
N PRO A 32 2.01 0.63 7.82
CA PRO A 32 0.81 0.63 7.00
C PRO A 32 0.79 1.83 6.04
N GLU A 33 0.47 1.63 4.76
CA GLU A 33 0.53 2.71 3.76
C GLU A 33 -0.21 3.99 4.19
N LEU A 34 -1.37 3.87 4.86
CA LEU A 34 -2.15 5.02 5.35
C LEU A 34 -1.48 5.77 6.51
N ASP A 35 -0.53 5.14 7.20
CA ASP A 35 0.23 5.74 8.29
C ASP A 35 1.45 6.53 7.76
N GLN A 36 1.92 6.25 6.53
CA GLN A 36 3.13 6.87 5.98
C GLN A 36 3.00 8.40 5.76
N PRO A 37 1.90 8.95 5.21
CA PRO A 37 1.71 10.40 5.09
C PRO A 37 1.80 11.14 6.44
N ASP A 38 1.30 10.53 7.51
CA ASP A 38 1.37 11.12 8.85
C ASP A 38 2.81 11.20 9.36
N VAL A 39 3.63 10.18 9.08
CA VAL A 39 5.07 10.21 9.40
C VAL A 39 5.77 11.36 8.67
N PHE A 40 5.46 11.55 7.38
CA PHE A 40 6.04 12.65 6.60
C PHE A 40 5.61 14.02 7.13
N ARG A 41 4.35 14.19 7.57
CA ARG A 41 3.87 15.42 8.23
C ARG A 41 4.59 15.69 9.55
N GLU A 42 4.84 14.66 10.35
CA GLU A 42 5.62 14.79 11.57
C GLU A 42 7.08 15.18 11.27
N MET A 43 7.69 14.59 10.25
CA MET A 43 9.05 14.92 9.82
C MET A 43 9.15 16.35 9.29
N GLU A 44 8.17 16.81 8.50
CA GLU A 44 8.04 18.20 8.07
C GLU A 44 8.00 19.17 9.28
N ALA A 45 7.19 18.85 10.30
CA ALA A 45 7.06 19.66 11.49
C ALA A 45 8.39 19.75 12.28
N ILE A 46 9.11 18.63 12.42
CA ILE A 46 10.44 18.59 13.07
C ILE A 46 11.42 19.50 12.33
N PHE A 47 11.45 19.45 11.00
CA PHE A 47 12.34 20.30 10.20
C PHE A 47 11.98 21.79 10.30
N LYS A 48 10.69 22.14 10.27
CA LYS A 48 10.26 23.53 10.53
C LYS A 48 10.67 23.99 11.94
N GLU A 49 10.53 23.14 12.95
CA GLU A 49 10.94 23.49 14.32
C GLU A 49 12.46 23.69 14.43
N ARG A 50 13.27 22.84 13.78
CA ARG A 50 14.73 23.00 13.73
C ARG A 50 15.12 24.31 13.04
N HIS A 51 14.50 24.65 11.91
CA HIS A 51 14.69 25.94 11.25
C HIS A 51 14.39 27.11 12.18
N LEU A 52 13.25 27.08 12.89
CA LEU A 52 12.88 28.14 13.83
C LEU A 52 13.88 28.31 14.98
N LYS A 53 14.57 27.22 15.37
CA LYS A 53 15.57 27.23 16.45
C LYS A 53 16.96 27.68 15.97
N THR A 54 17.42 27.23 14.80
CA THR A 54 18.79 27.47 14.32
C THR A 54 18.89 28.61 13.30
N GLY A 55 17.80 28.91 12.59
CA GLY A 55 17.78 29.82 11.45
C GLY A 55 18.39 29.23 10.17
N GLU A 56 18.81 27.97 10.17
CA GLU A 56 19.43 27.33 9.01
C GLU A 56 18.40 27.04 7.92
N GLN A 57 18.68 27.50 6.70
CA GLN A 57 17.76 27.38 5.57
C GLN A 57 17.60 25.94 5.09
N ASP A 58 18.62 25.10 5.24
CA ASP A 58 18.61 23.68 4.85
C ASP A 58 17.43 22.90 5.48
N TRP A 59 17.10 23.18 6.74
CA TRP A 59 15.94 22.57 7.41
C TRP A 59 14.61 23.00 6.77
N LEU A 60 14.50 24.27 6.40
CA LEU A 60 13.29 24.78 5.76
C LEU A 60 13.13 24.20 4.34
N ASP A 61 14.23 24.06 3.60
CA ASP A 61 14.23 23.49 2.27
C ASP A 61 13.80 22.01 2.30
N LYS A 62 14.32 21.23 3.26
CA LYS A 62 13.89 19.84 3.50
C LYS A 62 12.40 19.75 3.88
N ALA A 63 11.92 20.63 4.75
CA ALA A 63 10.50 20.67 5.12
C ALA A 63 9.60 20.95 3.91
N ASN A 64 9.96 21.94 3.09
CA ASN A 64 9.18 22.31 1.91
C ASN A 64 9.17 21.20 0.85
N LEU A 65 10.30 20.49 0.68
CA LEU A 65 10.37 19.35 -0.24
C LEU A 65 9.35 18.28 0.16
N ILE A 66 9.34 17.89 1.44
CA ILE A 66 8.38 16.91 1.96
C ILE A 66 6.94 17.43 1.81
N ALA A 67 6.67 18.66 2.24
CA ALA A 67 5.35 19.27 2.18
C ALA A 67 4.76 19.27 0.77
N SER A 68 5.60 19.46 -0.26
CA SER A 68 5.15 19.51 -1.65
C SER A 68 4.69 18.16 -2.21
N GLY A 69 5.06 17.03 -1.59
CA GLY A 69 4.77 15.69 -2.08
C GLY A 69 3.80 14.87 -1.24
N ILE A 70 3.50 15.28 0.01
CA ILE A 70 2.66 14.50 0.93
C ILE A 70 1.25 14.30 0.36
N ASP A 71 0.62 15.36 -0.14
CA ASP A 71 -0.79 15.30 -0.54
C ASP A 71 -0.97 14.43 -1.80
N ASP A 72 -0.09 14.59 -2.80
CA ASP A 72 -0.08 13.74 -4.01
C ASP A 72 0.17 12.27 -3.66
N PHE A 73 1.08 12.00 -2.72
CA PHE A 73 1.38 10.64 -2.26
C PHE A 73 0.21 10.01 -1.51
N GLU A 74 -0.47 10.76 -0.64
CA GLU A 74 -1.66 10.27 0.05
C GLU A 74 -2.80 9.98 -0.94
N GLU A 75 -3.01 10.85 -1.94
CA GLU A 75 -4.01 10.64 -2.98
C GLU A 75 -3.72 9.34 -3.77
N GLU A 76 -2.46 9.10 -4.15
CA GLU A 76 -2.07 7.87 -4.84
C GLU A 76 -2.35 6.60 -3.99
N ILE A 77 -2.05 6.64 -2.69
CA ILE A 77 -2.37 5.52 -1.77
C ILE A 77 -3.88 5.27 -1.72
N LEU A 78 -4.67 6.34 -1.61
CA LEU A 78 -6.13 6.24 -1.53
C LEU A 78 -6.74 5.72 -2.82
N ASP A 79 -6.26 6.19 -3.97
CA ASP A 79 -6.69 5.72 -5.30
C ASP A 79 -6.36 4.25 -5.50
N ASN A 80 -5.14 3.83 -5.18
CA ASN A 80 -4.73 2.42 -5.26
C ASN A 80 -5.60 1.52 -4.37
N LYS A 81 -5.93 1.97 -3.15
CA LYS A 81 -6.84 1.24 -2.25
C LYS A 81 -8.27 1.21 -2.76
N LEU A 82 -8.76 2.31 -3.34
CA LEU A 82 -10.08 2.38 -3.93
C LEU A 82 -10.18 1.45 -5.13
N ASP A 83 -9.22 1.47 -6.04
CA ASP A 83 -9.16 0.57 -7.20
C ASP A 83 -9.16 -0.89 -6.78
N LYS A 84 -8.37 -1.23 -5.75
CA LYS A 84 -8.35 -2.58 -5.17
C LYS A 84 -9.70 -2.95 -4.55
N ALA A 85 -10.34 -2.03 -3.83
CA ALA A 85 -11.66 -2.26 -3.24
C ALA A 85 -12.74 -2.43 -4.32
N LEU A 86 -12.73 -1.60 -5.36
CA LEU A 86 -13.64 -1.69 -6.51
C LEU A 86 -13.45 -3.02 -7.24
N PHE A 87 -12.19 -3.44 -7.47
CA PHE A 87 -11.88 -4.75 -8.02
C PHE A 87 -12.46 -5.88 -7.16
N MET A 88 -12.27 -5.84 -5.84
CA MET A 88 -12.85 -6.84 -4.93
C MET A 88 -14.38 -6.85 -4.93
N MET A 89 -15.01 -5.68 -4.94
CA MET A 89 -16.47 -5.54 -4.99
C MET A 89 -17.07 -6.11 -6.26
N GLN A 90 -16.34 -6.06 -7.39
CA GLN A 90 -16.76 -6.75 -8.60
C GLN A 90 -16.98 -8.22 -8.28
N PHE A 91 -16.07 -8.90 -7.58
CA PHE A 91 -16.20 -10.33 -7.23
C PHE A 91 -17.26 -10.66 -6.18
N ASP A 92 -17.54 -9.75 -5.25
CA ASP A 92 -18.54 -9.99 -4.20
C ASP A 92 -19.99 -9.85 -4.67
N ASN A 93 -20.22 -9.13 -5.78
CA ASN A 93 -21.56 -8.89 -6.34
C ASN A 93 -21.79 -9.53 -7.71
N ILE A 94 -20.96 -10.48 -8.16
CA ILE A 94 -21.21 -11.10 -9.47
C ILE A 94 -22.38 -12.09 -9.39
N GLU A 95 -23.55 -11.65 -9.85
CA GLU A 95 -24.47 -12.55 -10.53
C GLU A 95 -23.88 -12.89 -11.89
N ILE A 96 -23.07 -13.95 -11.95
CA ILE A 96 -22.36 -14.29 -13.17
C ILE A 96 -23.37 -14.81 -14.19
N ASN A 97 -23.57 -14.06 -15.29
CA ASN A 97 -24.27 -14.59 -16.46
C ASN A 97 -23.57 -15.89 -16.89
N PRO A 98 -24.23 -17.07 -16.86
CA PRO A 98 -23.60 -18.36 -17.10
C PRO A 98 -22.82 -18.44 -18.42
N GLU A 99 -23.23 -17.67 -19.43
CA GLU A 99 -22.57 -17.65 -20.75
C GLU A 99 -21.24 -16.88 -20.75
N GLN A 100 -21.07 -15.90 -19.86
CA GLN A 100 -19.86 -15.07 -19.77
C GLN A 100 -18.95 -15.45 -18.59
N ALA A 101 -19.46 -16.26 -17.67
CA ALA A 101 -18.75 -16.78 -16.51
C ALA A 101 -17.36 -17.36 -16.82
N PRO A 102 -17.22 -18.23 -17.83
CA PRO A 102 -15.94 -18.92 -18.02
C PRO A 102 -14.85 -17.96 -18.48
N LEU A 103 -15.18 -17.01 -19.37
CA LEU A 103 -14.21 -16.05 -19.89
C LEU A 103 -13.74 -15.09 -18.80
N PHE A 104 -14.67 -14.60 -17.98
CA PHE A 104 -14.36 -13.74 -16.86
C PHE A 104 -13.46 -14.43 -15.82
N LEU A 105 -13.81 -15.67 -15.43
CA LEU A 105 -13.01 -16.43 -14.45
C LEU A 105 -11.60 -16.72 -14.96
N ILE A 106 -11.44 -17.00 -16.26
CA ILE A 106 -10.12 -17.22 -16.90
C ILE A 106 -9.27 -15.95 -16.85
N GLU A 107 -9.82 -14.78 -17.19
CA GLU A 107 -9.06 -13.53 -17.17
C GLU A 107 -8.75 -13.08 -15.74
N ALA A 108 -9.71 -13.21 -14.81
CA ALA A 108 -9.50 -12.90 -13.39
C ALA A 108 -8.37 -13.74 -12.79
N ARG A 109 -8.31 -15.04 -13.10
CA ARG A 109 -7.24 -15.94 -12.67
C ARG A 109 -5.87 -15.49 -13.14
N LYS A 110 -5.72 -15.10 -14.42
CA LYS A 110 -4.43 -14.61 -14.97
C LYS A 110 -3.94 -13.37 -14.22
N VAL A 111 -4.85 -12.44 -13.93
CA VAL A 111 -4.52 -11.21 -13.17
C VAL A 111 -4.08 -11.57 -11.76
N ILE A 112 -4.82 -12.43 -11.05
CA ILE A 112 -4.50 -12.85 -9.69
C ILE A 112 -3.13 -13.54 -9.62
N ILE A 113 -2.85 -14.49 -10.51
CA ILE A 113 -1.55 -15.19 -10.56
C ILE A 113 -0.42 -14.19 -10.82
N LYS A 114 -0.60 -13.31 -11.82
CA LYS A 114 0.40 -12.29 -12.13
C LYS A 114 0.71 -11.40 -10.92
N VAL A 115 -0.32 -10.93 -10.22
CA VAL A 115 -0.13 -10.04 -9.05
C VAL A 115 0.56 -10.78 -7.90
N ILE A 116 0.14 -12.01 -7.58
CA ILE A 116 0.76 -12.83 -6.52
C ILE A 116 2.25 -13.08 -6.78
N LEU A 117 2.62 -13.34 -8.04
CA LEU A 117 4.01 -13.59 -8.42
C LEU A 117 4.85 -12.31 -8.50
N SER A 118 4.23 -11.15 -8.73
CA SER A 118 4.95 -9.89 -8.98
C SER A 118 5.12 -9.01 -7.76
N ASN A 119 4.26 -9.15 -6.72
CA ASN A 119 4.25 -8.19 -5.61
C ASN A 119 4.01 -8.86 -4.23
N PRO A 120 5.02 -8.87 -3.32
CA PRO A 120 4.92 -9.58 -2.04
C PRO A 120 4.05 -8.91 -0.98
N GLU A 121 3.89 -7.59 -1.02
CA GLU A 121 3.23 -6.82 0.06
C GLU A 121 1.70 -7.00 0.07
N ASP A 122 1.11 -7.42 -1.05
CA ASP A 122 -0.35 -7.53 -1.24
C ASP A 122 -0.86 -8.98 -1.38
N ILE A 123 0.00 -9.95 -1.12
CA ILE A 123 -0.22 -11.39 -1.28
C ILE A 123 -1.50 -11.87 -0.56
N LYS A 124 -1.77 -11.39 0.66
CA LYS A 124 -2.84 -11.94 1.52
C LYS A 124 -4.25 -11.73 0.96
N GLU A 125 -4.50 -10.56 0.38
CA GLU A 125 -5.81 -10.24 -0.22
C GLU A 125 -5.98 -10.93 -1.57
N MET A 126 -4.92 -11.00 -2.37
CA MET A 126 -4.94 -11.75 -3.63
C MET A 126 -5.15 -13.25 -3.40
N TRP A 127 -4.64 -13.80 -2.30
CA TRP A 127 -4.95 -15.18 -1.88
C TRP A 127 -6.42 -15.39 -1.50
N LYS A 128 -7.08 -14.40 -0.90
CA LYS A 128 -8.52 -14.49 -0.62
C LYS A 128 -9.32 -14.48 -1.94
N LEU A 129 -8.94 -13.62 -2.88
CA LEU A 129 -9.51 -13.57 -4.23
C LEU A 129 -9.30 -14.89 -4.98
N ALA A 130 -8.07 -15.44 -4.98
CA ALA A 130 -7.76 -16.74 -5.57
C ALA A 130 -8.70 -17.85 -5.04
N LYS A 131 -8.89 -17.91 -3.71
CA LYS A 131 -9.82 -18.87 -3.09
C LYS A 131 -11.27 -18.68 -3.53
N LYS A 132 -11.73 -17.42 -3.70
CA LYS A 132 -13.07 -17.12 -4.21
C LYS A 132 -13.22 -17.58 -5.67
N ILE A 133 -12.25 -17.30 -6.55
CA ILE A 133 -12.30 -17.74 -7.95
C ILE A 133 -12.25 -19.27 -8.06
N ILE A 134 -11.36 -19.92 -7.31
CA ILE A 134 -11.31 -21.40 -7.26
C ILE A 134 -12.67 -21.98 -6.84
N LYS A 135 -13.36 -21.35 -5.88
CA LYS A 135 -14.69 -21.77 -5.44
C LYS A 135 -15.71 -21.61 -6.58
N LEU A 136 -15.74 -20.45 -7.24
CA LEU A 136 -16.64 -20.16 -8.36
C LEU A 136 -16.39 -21.10 -9.55
N GLU A 137 -15.14 -21.38 -9.91
CA GLU A 137 -14.79 -22.33 -10.97
C GLU A 137 -15.27 -23.76 -10.65
N LYS A 138 -15.21 -24.16 -9.37
CA LYS A 138 -15.73 -25.47 -8.93
C LYS A 138 -17.25 -25.53 -9.01
N GLU A 139 -17.94 -24.47 -8.58
CA GLU A 139 -19.40 -24.35 -8.66
C GLU A 139 -19.88 -24.33 -10.12
N ALA A 140 -19.12 -23.70 -11.02
CA ALA A 140 -19.39 -23.67 -12.46
C ALA A 140 -18.94 -24.94 -13.21
N GLY A 141 -18.27 -25.88 -12.56
CA GLY A 141 -17.79 -27.14 -13.17
C GLY A 141 -16.63 -26.98 -14.16
N ILE A 142 -15.89 -25.86 -14.11
CA ILE A 142 -14.79 -25.53 -15.02
C ILE A 142 -13.41 -25.52 -14.34
N TYR A 143 -13.36 -25.87 -13.06
CA TYR A 143 -12.12 -25.89 -12.28
C TYR A 143 -11.12 -26.92 -12.82
N ASP A 144 -9.88 -26.48 -13.02
CA ASP A 144 -8.74 -27.33 -13.34
C ASP A 144 -7.54 -26.90 -12.46
N PRO A 145 -6.99 -27.80 -11.64
CA PRO A 145 -5.85 -27.48 -10.77
C PRO A 145 -4.59 -27.05 -11.53
N ALA A 146 -4.41 -27.48 -12.78
CA ALA A 146 -3.27 -27.07 -13.59
C ALA A 146 -3.26 -25.56 -13.86
N ASN A 147 -4.43 -24.92 -13.86
CA ASN A 147 -4.56 -23.49 -14.07
C ASN A 147 -4.11 -22.64 -12.87
N TRP A 148 -3.89 -23.24 -11.71
CA TRP A 148 -3.52 -22.55 -10.46
C TRP A 148 -2.15 -22.99 -9.92
N ILE A 149 -1.45 -23.87 -10.63
CA ILE A 149 -0.22 -24.52 -10.16
C ILE A 149 0.94 -23.55 -9.90
N GLU A 150 0.89 -22.36 -10.50
CA GLU A 150 1.92 -21.34 -10.28
C GLU A 150 1.84 -20.69 -8.90
N ILE A 151 0.70 -20.81 -8.22
CA ILE A 151 0.52 -20.23 -6.89
C ILE A 151 0.15 -21.26 -5.81
N LEU A 152 -0.42 -22.43 -6.15
CA LEU A 152 -0.78 -23.51 -5.22
C LEU A 152 0.37 -24.46 -4.89
#